data_AF-G9ET79-F1
#
_entry.id   AF-G9ET79-F1
#
_cell.length_a   1.000
_cell.length_b   1.000
_cell.length_c   1.000
_cell.angle_alpha   90.00
_cell.angle_beta   90.00
_cell.angle_gamma   90.00
#
_symmetry.space_group_name_H-M   'P 1'
#
loop_
_entity.id
_entity.type
_entity.pdbx_description
1 polymer ?
#
loop_
_entity_poly.entity_id
_entity_poly.type
_entity_poly.pdbx_seq_one_letter_code
_entity_poly.pdbx_strand_id
1 'polypeptide(L)'
;MPASEVNIIVYTPTVLQAWNVELQANKQQVNERTAEIVVQEQRLTTLQNSLGQKDRDIRWSQTQLEMMRMQDMMYARKSFRHPSYYYDPYEAHLISELDRLYTERRQIVMDMESYKTAKTIAQSQRKKLKGRGTWLTTHILAAESFLETLQNNPSRLVYELKDKLLNAIDDYEEKHFIGLSPQVRISLWQIRQGFERLVIDTPDVREQRINYLRLCGFLGYIETQVRQENKEEHFLNCLVTVINSTHVRSQDDLPEQLKTENNARAWFEAVQNQYPLIFANSEHDILNTERSIFQQAMTFLLHANLSQQTEMQRKIIQAAQTLQVEIEGKAQRNEAIDFHFYTRIATNLINVYNNPGDMRAAKRLGDMADYATGAASLSKKVLGSLLVVVGTLLIGVSTAAFVTSLGSSALLSAWGLAIGLSLLQMQIAGGIAFSLTTATGAGLTFWGSSKINAGMRQGFSQELNEVQEIVQAAITL
;
A
#
# COMPACT_ATOMS: atom_id res chain seq x y z
N MET A 1 -7.04 6.84 2.28
CA MET A 1 -5.75 7.24 1.67
C MET A 1 -6.09 8.29 0.60
N PRO A 2 -5.16 9.13 0.09
CA PRO A 2 -5.52 9.95 -1.07
C PRO A 2 -5.88 9.01 -2.23
N ALA A 3 -7.00 9.28 -2.91
CA ALA A 3 -7.45 8.49 -4.05
C ALA A 3 -6.29 8.32 -5.04
N SER A 4 -5.97 7.08 -5.44
CA SER A 4 -4.89 6.86 -6.40
C SER A 4 -5.20 7.61 -7.70
N GLU A 5 -4.34 8.56 -8.02
CA GLU A 5 -4.42 9.36 -9.23
C GLU A 5 -3.69 8.63 -10.36
N VAL A 6 -4.30 8.62 -11.54
CA VAL A 6 -3.64 8.14 -12.76
C VAL A 6 -2.55 9.13 -13.13
N ASN A 7 -1.29 8.71 -13.03
CA ASN A 7 -0.12 9.49 -13.39
C ASN A 7 0.74 8.70 -14.39
N ILE A 8 0.29 8.71 -15.64
CA ILE A 8 0.99 8.05 -16.75
C ILE A 8 2.17 8.94 -17.18
N ILE A 9 3.36 8.36 -17.08
CA ILE A 9 4.57 8.94 -17.67
C ILE A 9 4.60 8.54 -19.14
N VAL A 10 4.41 9.52 -20.03
CA VAL A 10 4.36 9.31 -21.47
C VAL A 10 5.78 9.29 -22.04
N TYR A 11 6.11 8.23 -22.77
CA TYR A 11 7.41 8.08 -23.41
C TYR A 11 7.30 8.44 -24.90
N THR A 12 8.04 9.46 -25.30
CA THR A 12 8.18 9.87 -26.71
C THR A 12 9.66 10.11 -27.03
N PRO A 13 10.09 9.96 -28.29
CA PRO A 13 11.46 10.28 -28.68
C PRO A 13 11.87 11.73 -28.33
N THR A 14 10.96 12.69 -28.51
CA THR A 14 11.16 14.09 -28.10
C THR A 14 11.41 14.23 -26.58
N VAL A 15 10.61 13.56 -25.74
CA VAL A 15 10.78 13.56 -24.28
C VAL A 15 12.09 12.88 -23.89
N LEU A 16 12.45 11.78 -24.55
CA LEU A 16 13.71 11.08 -24.34
C LEU A 16 14.92 11.97 -24.64
N GLN A 17 14.89 12.72 -25.74
CA GLN A 17 15.94 13.67 -26.08
C GLN A 17 16.05 14.77 -25.02
N ALA A 18 14.93 15.34 -24.58
CA ALA A 18 14.91 16.36 -23.53
C ALA A 18 15.48 15.82 -22.20
N TRP A 19 15.11 14.60 -21.80
CA TRP A 19 15.63 13.96 -20.59
C TRP A 19 17.11 13.63 -20.67
N ASN A 20 17.60 13.24 -21.84
CA ASN A 20 19.03 13.03 -22.05
C ASN A 20 19.82 14.33 -21.87
N VAL A 21 19.34 15.44 -22.43
CA VAL A 21 19.94 16.77 -22.23
C VAL A 21 19.88 17.18 -20.76
N GLU A 22 18.73 16.99 -20.10
CA GLU A 22 18.54 17.28 -18.67
C GLU A 22 19.50 16.45 -17.81
N LEU A 23 19.71 15.17 -18.12
CA LEU A 23 20.61 14.29 -17.39
C LEU A 23 22.06 14.77 -17.48
N GLN A 24 22.52 15.21 -18.66
CA GLN A 24 23.86 15.77 -18.82
C GLN A 24 24.01 17.08 -18.04
N ALA A 25 23.02 17.97 -18.13
CA ALA A 25 23.01 19.21 -17.36
C ALA A 25 23.03 18.95 -15.84
N ASN A 26 22.25 17.98 -15.36
CA ASN A 26 22.23 17.58 -13.95
C ASN A 26 23.59 17.04 -13.48
N LYS A 27 24.29 16.24 -14.30
CA LYS A 27 25.64 15.76 -13.98
C LYS A 27 26.62 16.93 -13.83
N GLN A 28 26.57 17.91 -14.72
CA GLN A 28 27.41 19.11 -14.63
C GLN A 28 27.10 19.91 -13.35
N GLN A 29 25.82 20.19 -13.07
CA GLN A 29 25.43 20.93 -11.88
C GLN A 29 25.78 20.20 -10.58
N VAL A 30 25.73 18.86 -10.56
CA VAL A 30 26.19 18.08 -9.40
C VAL A 30 27.69 18.29 -9.16
N ASN A 31 28.50 18.35 -10.21
CA ASN A 31 29.93 18.61 -10.10
C ASN A 31 30.19 20.05 -9.61
N GLU A 32 29.49 21.04 -10.15
CA GLU A 32 29.57 22.45 -9.73
C GLU A 32 29.23 22.62 -8.24
N ARG A 33 28.09 22.04 -7.79
CA ARG A 33 27.71 22.09 -6.37
C ARG A 33 28.67 21.31 -5.48
N THR A 34 29.31 20.26 -5.99
CA THR A 34 30.35 19.55 -5.25
C THR A 34 31.59 20.40 -5.07
N ALA A 35 32.04 21.10 -6.13
CA ALA A 35 33.16 22.04 -6.03
C ALA A 35 32.85 23.20 -5.07
N GLU A 36 31.63 23.76 -5.12
CA GLU A 36 31.18 24.79 -4.19
C GLU A 36 31.24 24.33 -2.73
N ILE A 37 30.75 23.12 -2.43
CA ILE A 37 30.82 22.53 -1.09
C ILE A 37 32.26 22.44 -0.60
N VAL A 38 33.19 22.00 -1.45
CA VAL A 38 34.62 21.90 -1.12
C VAL A 38 35.20 23.27 -0.82
N VAL A 39 34.87 24.30 -1.61
CA VAL A 39 35.32 25.68 -1.36
C VAL A 39 34.79 26.19 -0.01
N GLN A 40 33.51 25.96 0.30
CA GLN A 40 32.95 26.39 1.59
C GLN A 40 33.58 25.61 2.76
N GLU A 41 33.86 24.32 2.60
CA GLU A 41 34.57 23.51 3.61
C GLU A 41 35.98 24.03 3.88
N GLN A 42 36.73 24.40 2.84
CA GLN A 42 38.06 24.99 3.00
C GLN A 42 38.00 26.32 3.78
N ARG A 43 37.08 27.22 3.41
CA ARG A 43 36.88 28.51 4.12
C ARG A 43 36.50 28.30 5.59
N LEU A 44 35.58 27.38 5.86
CA LEU A 44 35.19 27.02 7.22
C LEU A 44 36.36 26.46 8.02
N THR A 45 37.19 25.61 7.42
CA THR A 45 38.37 25.04 8.09
C THR A 45 39.38 26.13 8.47
N THR A 46 39.64 27.10 7.57
CA THR A 46 40.51 28.25 7.86
C THR A 46 39.96 29.09 9.02
N LEU A 47 38.66 29.39 9.02
CA LEU A 47 38.02 30.15 10.11
C LEU A 47 38.00 29.37 11.43
N GLN A 48 37.80 28.06 11.40
CA GLN A 48 37.89 27.20 12.58
C GLN A 48 39.30 27.22 13.18
N ASN A 49 40.34 27.18 12.36
CA ASN A 49 41.73 27.28 12.80
C ASN A 49 42.01 28.65 13.43
N SER A 50 41.53 29.73 12.80
CA SER A 50 41.64 31.10 13.33
C SER A 50 40.90 31.25 14.67
N LEU A 51 39.68 30.72 14.77
CA LEU A 51 38.90 30.71 16.00
C LEU A 51 39.65 29.95 17.12
N GLY A 52 40.21 28.79 16.81
CA GLY A 52 41.00 28.00 17.76
C GLY A 52 42.27 28.75 18.22
N GLN A 53 42.90 29.53 17.36
CA GLN A 53 44.00 30.41 17.75
C GLN A 53 43.52 31.53 18.69
N LYS A 54 42.43 32.23 18.34
CA LYS A 54 41.86 33.28 19.18
C LYS A 54 41.44 32.77 20.56
N ASP A 55 40.85 31.59 20.63
CA ASP A 55 40.50 30.95 21.90
C ASP A 55 41.74 30.60 22.74
N ARG A 56 42.91 30.33 22.13
CA ARG A 56 44.19 30.19 22.86
C ARG A 56 44.70 31.54 23.36
N ASP A 57 44.69 32.56 22.52
CA ASP A 57 45.16 33.90 22.87
C ASP A 57 44.33 34.51 24.01
N ILE A 58 43.00 34.37 23.96
CA ILE A 58 42.09 34.81 25.03
C ILE A 58 42.44 34.09 26.34
N ARG A 59 42.58 32.76 26.32
CA ARG A 59 42.92 31.99 27.53
C ARG A 59 44.27 32.42 28.11
N TRP A 60 45.26 32.66 27.25
CA TRP A 60 46.56 33.15 27.67
C TRP A 60 46.46 34.52 28.35
N SER A 61 45.80 35.50 27.72
CA SER A 61 45.61 36.84 28.28
C SER A 61 44.81 36.83 29.58
N GLN A 62 43.80 35.95 29.70
CA GLN A 62 43.07 35.74 30.96
C GLN A 62 44.00 35.21 32.06
N THR A 63 44.84 34.22 31.74
CA THR A 63 45.80 33.65 32.69
C THR A 63 46.80 34.71 33.17
N GLN A 64 47.31 35.55 32.26
CA GLN A 64 48.20 36.66 32.61
C GLN A 64 47.51 37.67 33.56
N LEU A 65 46.27 38.05 33.24
CA LEU A 65 45.47 38.95 34.08
C LEU A 65 45.22 38.37 35.49
N GLU A 66 44.94 37.06 35.58
CA GLU A 66 44.78 36.37 36.86
C GLU A 66 46.08 36.32 37.67
N MET A 67 47.22 36.02 37.02
CA MET A 67 48.53 36.03 37.67
C MET A 67 48.87 37.41 38.24
N MET A 68 48.60 38.49 37.50
CA MET A 68 48.79 39.86 37.99
C MET A 68 47.92 40.16 39.21
N ARG A 69 46.61 39.88 39.12
CA ARG A 69 45.70 40.09 40.26
C ARG A 69 46.11 39.28 41.49
N MET A 70 46.63 38.06 41.31
CA MET A 70 47.18 37.26 42.40
C MET A 70 48.45 37.88 42.99
N GLN A 71 49.34 38.42 42.17
CA GLN A 71 50.52 39.15 42.65
C GLN A 71 50.11 40.38 43.46
N ASP A 72 49.20 41.21 42.95
CA ASP A 72 48.70 42.39 43.65
C ASP A 72 48.08 42.03 45.00
N MET A 73 47.30 40.94 45.07
CA MET A 73 46.76 40.44 46.33
C MET A 73 47.85 39.98 47.31
N MET A 74 48.94 39.37 46.84
CA MET A 74 50.06 38.97 47.69
C MET A 74 50.87 40.17 48.21
N TYR A 75 51.06 41.20 47.39
CA TYR A 75 51.75 42.42 47.80
C TYR A 75 50.89 43.28 48.74
N ALA A 76 49.59 43.41 48.47
CA ALA A 76 48.65 44.14 49.33
C ALA A 76 48.54 43.56 50.76
N ARG A 77 48.74 42.25 50.93
CA ARG A 77 48.79 41.60 52.26
C ARG A 77 50.02 41.94 53.10
N LYS A 78 51.11 42.44 52.48
CA LYS A 78 52.37 42.77 53.18
C LYS A 78 52.48 44.25 53.54
N SER A 79 51.68 45.13 52.95
CA SER A 79 51.72 46.58 53.17
C SER A 79 50.44 47.08 53.82
N PHE A 80 50.44 47.19 55.16
CA PHE A 80 49.45 47.97 55.88
C PHE A 80 49.70 49.46 55.62
N ARG A 81 48.64 50.14 55.15
CA ARG A 81 48.50 51.60 54.92
C ARG A 81 49.05 52.10 53.59
N HIS A 82 48.17 52.23 52.60
CA HIS A 82 47.76 53.49 51.94
C HIS A 82 46.92 53.11 50.70
N PRO A 83 45.71 53.68 50.48
CA PRO A 83 44.92 53.38 49.29
C PRO A 83 45.54 54.12 48.10
N SER A 84 46.45 53.46 47.41
CA SER A 84 46.97 53.97 46.14
C SER A 84 45.95 53.63 45.06
N TYR A 85 45.19 54.63 44.60
CA TYR A 85 44.42 54.60 43.36
C TYR A 85 45.38 54.57 42.14
N TYR A 86 46.31 53.62 42.12
CA TYR A 86 47.20 53.43 40.99
C TYR A 86 46.46 52.61 39.94
N TYR A 87 46.01 53.29 38.89
CA TYR A 87 45.57 52.67 37.66
C TYR A 87 46.79 51.97 37.05
N ASP A 88 46.86 50.63 37.12
CA ASP A 88 47.92 49.89 36.44
C ASP A 88 47.65 49.95 34.93
N PRO A 89 48.45 50.71 34.15
CA PRO A 89 48.26 50.85 32.71
C PRO A 89 48.35 49.50 31.99
N TYR A 90 49.05 48.53 32.59
CA TYR A 90 49.23 47.20 32.03
C TYR A 90 48.00 46.30 32.23
N GLU A 91 47.31 46.39 33.39
CA GLU A 91 46.02 45.71 33.60
C GLU A 91 44.97 46.25 32.62
N ALA A 92 44.90 47.57 32.48
CA ALA A 92 43.98 48.22 31.54
C ALA A 92 44.25 47.82 30.09
N HIS A 93 45.52 47.70 29.69
CA HIS A 93 45.92 47.22 28.38
C HIS A 93 45.47 45.77 28.15
N LEU A 94 45.66 44.86 29.10
CA LEU A 94 45.22 43.46 28.99
C LEU A 94 43.69 43.33 28.90
N ILE A 95 42.96 44.15 29.66
CA ILE A 95 41.49 44.18 29.59
C ILE A 95 41.03 44.67 28.20
N SER A 96 41.63 45.74 27.67
CA SER A 96 41.33 46.24 26.33
C SER A 96 41.67 45.21 25.24
N GLU A 97 42.79 44.49 25.39
CA GLU A 97 43.21 43.45 24.45
C GLU A 97 42.25 42.24 24.49
N LEU A 98 41.77 41.85 25.67
CA LEU A 98 40.74 40.82 25.81
C LEU A 98 39.43 41.22 25.11
N ASP A 99 38.98 42.46 25.28
CA ASP A 99 37.76 42.95 24.61
C ASP A 99 37.90 42.93 23.08
N ARG A 100 39.08 43.34 22.58
CA ARG A 100 39.42 43.21 21.15
C ARG A 100 39.38 41.76 20.68
N LEU A 101 40.02 40.85 21.39
CA LEU A 101 40.04 39.42 21.04
C LEU A 101 38.64 38.79 21.07
N TYR A 102 37.79 39.14 22.04
CA TYR A 102 36.40 38.68 22.08
C TYR A 102 35.57 39.21 20.92
N THR A 103 35.79 40.46 20.52
CA THR A 103 35.13 41.06 19.35
C THR A 103 35.54 40.35 18.07
N GLU A 104 36.83 40.12 17.85
CA GLU A 104 37.34 39.37 16.70
C GLU A 104 36.84 37.93 16.67
N ARG A 105 36.80 37.26 17.84
CA ARG A 105 36.22 35.92 17.99
C ARG A 105 34.75 35.90 17.54
N ARG A 106 33.96 36.89 17.99
CA ARG A 106 32.54 37.00 17.60
C ARG A 106 32.40 37.20 16.10
N GLN A 107 33.23 38.05 15.50
CA GLN A 107 33.23 38.27 14.06
C GLN A 107 33.52 36.98 13.28
N ILE A 108 34.55 36.21 13.68
CA ILE A 108 34.87 34.91 13.06
C ILE A 108 33.67 33.96 13.14
N VAL A 109 33.00 33.88 14.29
CA VAL A 109 31.80 33.02 14.45
C VAL A 109 30.66 33.48 13.52
N MET A 110 30.44 34.79 13.37
CA MET A 110 29.44 35.32 12.45
C MET A 110 29.80 35.01 10.99
N ASP A 111 31.06 35.19 10.59
CA ASP A 111 31.53 34.90 9.23
C ASP A 111 31.36 33.42 8.89
N MET A 112 31.64 32.52 9.83
CA MET A 112 31.43 31.08 9.67
C MET A 112 29.98 30.71 9.35
N GLU A 113 29.00 31.44 9.86
CA GLU A 113 27.58 31.10 9.68
C GLU A 113 27.13 31.25 8.22
N SER A 114 27.65 32.26 7.53
CA SER A 114 27.39 32.48 6.10
C SER A 114 27.86 31.28 5.25
N TYR A 115 29.05 30.76 5.55
CA TYR A 115 29.64 29.63 4.84
C TYR A 115 28.95 28.29 5.17
N LYS A 116 28.52 28.08 6.42
CA LYS A 116 27.70 26.92 6.80
C LYS A 116 26.36 26.91 6.07
N THR A 117 25.72 28.07 5.99
CA THR A 117 24.43 28.22 5.29
C THR A 117 24.60 27.92 3.80
N ALA A 118 25.58 28.54 3.13
CA ALA A 118 25.88 28.30 1.72
C ALA A 118 26.18 26.82 1.44
N LYS A 119 27.01 26.18 2.28
CA LYS A 119 27.31 24.74 2.18
C LYS A 119 26.06 23.88 2.28
N THR A 120 25.17 24.18 3.23
CA THR A 120 23.93 23.42 3.45
C THR A 120 22.98 23.55 2.25
N ILE A 121 22.85 24.74 1.68
CA ILE A 121 22.06 24.99 0.47
C ILE A 121 22.62 24.18 -0.71
N ALA A 122 23.94 24.26 -0.95
CA ALA A 122 24.60 23.52 -2.02
C ALA A 122 24.45 21.99 -1.85
N GLN A 123 24.53 21.47 -0.62
CA GLN A 123 24.30 20.06 -0.31
C GLN A 123 22.86 19.62 -0.61
N SER A 124 21.87 20.42 -0.23
CA SER A 124 20.46 20.14 -0.50
C SER A 124 20.16 20.13 -2.00
N GLN A 125 20.66 21.12 -2.74
CA GLN A 125 20.53 21.18 -4.20
C GLN A 125 21.20 19.98 -4.87
N ARG A 126 22.44 19.64 -4.45
CA ARG A 126 23.14 18.45 -4.96
C ARG A 126 22.34 17.16 -4.72
N LYS A 127 21.72 17.01 -3.55
CA LYS A 127 20.88 15.84 -3.24
C LYS A 127 19.66 15.76 -4.17
N LYS A 128 18.97 16.88 -4.38
CA LYS A 128 17.82 16.96 -5.31
C LYS A 128 18.23 16.60 -6.75
N LEU A 129 19.33 17.17 -7.23
CA LEU A 129 19.87 16.89 -8.58
C LEU A 129 20.27 15.42 -8.74
N LYS A 130 20.91 14.82 -7.74
CA LYS A 130 21.22 13.37 -7.75
C LYS A 130 19.96 12.52 -7.79
N GLY A 131 18.95 12.85 -6.98
CA GLY A 131 17.66 12.15 -6.99
C GLY A 131 16.98 12.22 -8.36
N ARG A 132 16.96 13.42 -8.98
CA ARG A 132 16.45 13.61 -10.34
C ARG A 132 17.27 12.86 -11.38
N GLY A 133 18.60 12.84 -11.25
CA GLY A 133 19.50 12.08 -12.12
C GLY A 133 19.26 10.57 -12.08
N THR A 134 19.05 10.00 -10.88
CA THR A 134 18.67 8.58 -10.73
C THR A 134 17.32 8.31 -11.40
N TRP A 135 16.31 9.16 -11.15
CA TRP A 135 15.00 9.04 -11.78
C TRP A 135 15.10 9.08 -13.31
N LEU A 136 15.83 10.05 -13.87
CA LEU A 136 16.04 10.18 -15.31
C LEU A 136 16.72 8.95 -15.90
N THR A 137 17.76 8.43 -15.23
CA THR A 137 18.49 7.23 -15.70
C THR A 137 17.54 6.03 -15.82
N THR A 138 16.70 5.79 -14.81
CA THR A 138 15.72 4.70 -14.84
C THR A 138 14.69 4.88 -15.96
N HIS A 139 14.14 6.10 -16.11
CA HIS A 139 13.08 6.36 -17.08
C HIS A 139 13.57 6.46 -18.52
N ILE A 140 14.80 6.91 -18.76
CA ILE A 140 15.41 6.90 -20.10
C ILE A 140 15.53 5.46 -20.61
N LEU A 141 16.10 4.55 -19.81
CA LEU A 141 16.23 3.14 -20.18
C LEU A 141 14.87 2.46 -20.41
N ALA A 142 13.90 2.74 -19.53
CA ALA A 142 12.54 2.22 -19.70
C ALA A 142 11.86 2.76 -20.96
N ALA A 143 12.03 4.05 -21.26
CA ALA A 143 11.49 4.68 -22.45
C ALA A 143 12.12 4.16 -23.74
N GLU A 144 13.44 3.96 -23.77
CA GLU A 144 14.15 3.33 -24.89
C GLU A 144 13.61 1.93 -25.16
N SER A 145 13.57 1.08 -24.13
CA SER A 145 13.05 -0.28 -24.24
C SER A 145 11.59 -0.31 -24.69
N PHE A 146 10.75 0.59 -24.16
CA PHE A 146 9.35 0.69 -24.54
C PHE A 146 9.19 1.11 -26.01
N LEU A 147 9.87 2.18 -26.44
CA LEU A 147 9.76 2.70 -27.80
C LEU A 147 10.30 1.69 -28.83
N GLU A 148 11.41 1.03 -28.53
CA GLU A 148 11.96 -0.04 -29.36
C GLU A 148 10.98 -1.22 -29.48
N THR A 149 10.40 -1.66 -28.36
CA THR A 149 9.43 -2.76 -28.37
C THR A 149 8.16 -2.37 -29.12
N LEU A 150 7.65 -1.15 -28.93
CA LEU A 150 6.48 -0.64 -29.65
C LEU A 150 6.72 -0.58 -31.17
N GLN A 151 7.96 -0.27 -31.58
CA GLN A 151 8.33 -0.23 -32.99
C GLN A 151 8.52 -1.63 -33.58
N ASN A 152 9.25 -2.51 -32.90
CA ASN A 152 9.75 -3.75 -33.50
C ASN A 152 8.94 -5.00 -33.11
N ASN A 153 8.36 -5.03 -31.91
CA ASN A 153 7.59 -6.17 -31.39
C ASN A 153 6.44 -5.72 -30.45
N PRO A 154 5.46 -4.96 -30.97
CA PRO A 154 4.35 -4.43 -30.17
C PRO A 154 3.48 -5.53 -29.53
N SER A 155 3.42 -6.73 -30.13
CA SER A 155 2.72 -7.88 -29.54
C SER A 155 3.21 -8.18 -28.11
N ARG A 156 4.51 -8.01 -27.83
CA ARG A 156 5.07 -8.20 -26.50
C ARG A 156 4.43 -7.26 -25.47
N LEU A 157 4.28 -5.98 -25.79
CA LEU A 157 3.64 -5.01 -24.89
C LEU A 157 2.16 -5.34 -24.65
N VAL A 158 1.46 -5.83 -25.68
CA VAL A 158 0.06 -6.27 -25.58
C VAL A 158 -0.07 -7.43 -24.59
N TYR A 159 0.76 -8.47 -24.72
CA TYR A 159 0.71 -9.64 -23.84
C TYR A 159 1.22 -9.32 -22.43
N GLU A 160 2.30 -8.54 -22.29
CA GLU A 160 2.78 -8.11 -20.97
C GLU A 160 1.70 -7.30 -20.22
N LEU A 161 0.97 -6.41 -20.93
CA LEU A 161 -0.13 -5.65 -20.34
C LEU A 161 -1.32 -6.54 -19.99
N LYS A 162 -1.68 -7.51 -20.85
CA LYS A 162 -2.71 -8.51 -20.59
C LYS A 162 -2.40 -9.31 -19.33
N ASP A 163 -1.20 -9.87 -19.24
CA ASP A 163 -0.79 -10.70 -18.11
C ASP A 163 -0.75 -9.88 -16.82
N LYS A 164 -0.25 -8.65 -16.90
CA LYS A 164 -0.24 -7.73 -15.76
C LYS A 164 -1.66 -7.41 -15.28
N LEU A 165 -2.60 -7.16 -16.19
CA LEU A 165 -3.99 -6.87 -15.84
C LEU A 165 -4.67 -8.10 -15.23
N LEU A 166 -4.53 -9.28 -15.86
CA LEU A 166 -5.11 -10.52 -15.36
C LEU A 166 -4.58 -10.89 -13.98
N ASN A 167 -3.25 -10.82 -13.78
CA ASN A 167 -2.64 -11.09 -12.47
C ASN A 167 -3.14 -10.12 -11.41
N ALA A 168 -3.22 -8.82 -11.73
CA ALA A 168 -3.67 -7.80 -10.79
C ALA A 168 -5.15 -8.00 -10.38
N ILE A 169 -5.98 -8.46 -11.31
CA ILE A 169 -7.39 -8.76 -11.04
C ILE A 169 -7.56 -10.07 -10.29
N ASP A 170 -6.81 -11.12 -10.65
CA ASP A 170 -6.81 -12.37 -9.91
C ASP A 170 -6.42 -12.13 -8.44
N ASP A 171 -5.36 -11.34 -8.19
CA ASP A 171 -4.94 -10.92 -6.85
C ASP A 171 -6.00 -10.09 -6.11
N TYR A 172 -6.73 -9.24 -6.85
CA TYR A 172 -7.82 -8.45 -6.30
C TYR A 172 -8.99 -9.34 -5.88
N GLU A 173 -9.45 -10.21 -6.78
CA GLU A 173 -10.56 -11.12 -6.57
C GLU A 173 -10.26 -12.15 -5.48
N GLU A 174 -9.01 -12.56 -5.29
CA GLU A 174 -8.60 -13.39 -4.15
C GLU A 174 -8.86 -12.73 -2.79
N LYS A 175 -8.77 -11.40 -2.72
CA LYS A 175 -8.94 -10.64 -1.48
C LYS A 175 -10.35 -10.04 -1.31
N HIS A 176 -11.08 -9.87 -2.41
CA HIS A 176 -12.38 -9.18 -2.46
C HIS A 176 -13.38 -10.04 -3.25
N PHE A 177 -13.96 -11.04 -2.60
CA PHE A 177 -14.87 -12.00 -3.24
C PHE A 177 -16.37 -11.78 -2.94
N ILE A 178 -16.70 -10.73 -2.18
CA ILE A 178 -18.06 -10.39 -1.74
C ILE A 178 -18.35 -8.91 -1.93
N GLY A 179 -19.63 -8.57 -2.03
CA GLY A 179 -20.08 -7.18 -1.90
C GLY A 179 -19.56 -6.23 -2.97
N LEU A 180 -19.04 -6.79 -4.07
CA LEU A 180 -18.51 -6.02 -5.18
C LEU A 180 -19.60 -5.15 -5.78
N SER A 181 -19.25 -3.90 -6.06
CA SER A 181 -20.14 -2.98 -6.76
C SER A 181 -20.48 -3.49 -8.18
N PRO A 182 -21.66 -3.13 -8.73
CA PRO A 182 -22.04 -3.49 -10.09
C PRO A 182 -20.99 -3.14 -11.15
N GLN A 183 -20.36 -1.96 -11.09
CA GLN A 183 -19.35 -1.59 -12.08
C GLN A 183 -18.08 -2.42 -11.96
N VAL A 184 -17.68 -2.81 -10.74
CA VAL A 184 -16.55 -3.73 -10.58
C VAL A 184 -16.88 -5.10 -11.18
N ARG A 185 -18.09 -5.64 -10.95
CA ARG A 185 -18.51 -6.92 -11.56
C ARG A 185 -18.51 -6.86 -13.08
N ILE A 186 -19.06 -5.79 -13.66
CA ILE A 186 -19.05 -5.55 -15.12
C ILE A 186 -17.61 -5.47 -15.63
N SER A 187 -16.74 -4.77 -14.92
CA SER A 187 -15.33 -4.62 -15.29
C SER A 187 -14.59 -5.96 -15.24
N LEU A 188 -14.74 -6.73 -14.17
CA LEU A 188 -14.15 -8.07 -14.03
C LEU A 188 -14.58 -9.00 -15.17
N TRP A 189 -15.88 -8.98 -15.50
CA TRP A 189 -16.43 -9.73 -16.61
C TRP A 189 -15.86 -9.30 -17.96
N GLN A 190 -15.88 -8.00 -18.24
CA GLN A 190 -15.31 -7.43 -19.46
C GLN A 190 -13.84 -7.77 -19.63
N ILE A 191 -13.08 -7.77 -18.54
CA ILE A 191 -11.66 -8.09 -18.60
C ILE A 191 -11.48 -9.58 -18.91
N ARG A 192 -12.19 -10.47 -18.23
CA ARG A 192 -12.06 -11.92 -18.46
C ARG A 192 -12.53 -12.36 -19.85
N GLN A 193 -13.60 -11.76 -20.36
CA GLN A 193 -14.24 -12.17 -21.63
C GLN A 193 -13.82 -11.32 -22.83
N GLY A 194 -13.34 -10.10 -22.60
CA GLY A 194 -13.11 -9.12 -23.66
C GLY A 194 -11.74 -9.18 -24.31
N PHE A 195 -10.74 -9.81 -23.69
CA PHE A 195 -9.36 -9.80 -24.22
C PHE A 195 -9.26 -10.33 -25.65
N GLU A 196 -9.92 -11.45 -25.95
CA GLU A 196 -9.92 -12.05 -27.30
C GLU A 196 -10.59 -11.16 -28.35
N ARG A 197 -11.40 -10.19 -27.92
CA ARG A 197 -12.04 -9.21 -28.80
C ARG A 197 -11.24 -7.91 -28.91
N LEU A 198 -10.47 -7.57 -27.89
CA LEU A 198 -9.58 -6.40 -27.86
C LEU A 198 -8.29 -6.64 -28.65
N VAL A 199 -7.82 -7.89 -28.69
CA VAL A 199 -6.55 -8.28 -29.28
C VAL A 199 -6.81 -9.21 -30.46
N ILE A 200 -6.65 -8.70 -31.67
CA ILE A 200 -6.70 -9.49 -32.89
C ILE A 200 -5.36 -10.21 -33.05
N ASP A 201 -5.36 -11.54 -33.16
CA ASP A 201 -4.16 -12.31 -33.47
C ASP A 201 -3.75 -12.07 -34.94
N THR A 202 -2.63 -11.39 -35.12
CA THR A 202 -2.18 -10.94 -36.43
C THR A 202 -0.66 -10.75 -36.45
N PRO A 203 0.01 -11.10 -37.56
CA PRO A 203 1.43 -10.78 -37.75
C PRO A 203 1.67 -9.31 -38.13
N ASP A 204 0.63 -8.53 -38.45
CA ASP A 204 0.78 -7.12 -38.83
C ASP A 204 1.17 -6.25 -37.62
N VAL A 205 2.38 -5.70 -37.66
CA VAL A 205 2.95 -4.81 -36.63
C VAL A 205 2.08 -3.58 -36.39
N ARG A 206 1.45 -3.01 -37.44
CA ARG A 206 0.56 -1.86 -37.28
C ARG A 206 -0.70 -2.25 -36.50
N GLU A 207 -1.30 -3.39 -36.82
CA GLU A 207 -2.49 -3.86 -36.12
C GLU A 207 -2.17 -4.27 -34.67
N GLN A 208 -0.98 -4.83 -34.42
CA GLN A 208 -0.51 -5.09 -33.05
C GLN A 208 -0.33 -3.80 -32.22
N ARG A 209 0.13 -2.71 -32.83
CA ARG A 209 0.16 -1.38 -32.19
C ARG A 209 -1.24 -0.87 -31.89
N ILE A 210 -2.19 -1.10 -32.78
CA ILE A 210 -3.61 -0.78 -32.56
C ILE A 210 -4.20 -1.63 -31.43
N ASN A 211 -3.86 -2.92 -31.33
CA ASN A 211 -4.24 -3.77 -30.20
C ASN A 211 -3.75 -3.18 -28.87
N TYR A 212 -2.52 -2.65 -28.84
CA TYR A 212 -2.00 -1.98 -27.66
C TYR A 212 -2.81 -0.72 -27.29
N LEU A 213 -3.16 0.11 -28.28
CA LEU A 213 -4.04 1.26 -28.08
C LEU A 213 -5.44 0.86 -27.59
N ARG A 214 -6.05 -0.19 -28.15
CA ARG A 214 -7.36 -0.72 -27.71
C ARG A 214 -7.32 -1.10 -26.24
N LEU A 215 -6.26 -1.78 -25.79
CA LEU A 215 -6.07 -2.11 -24.37
C LEU A 215 -5.92 -0.86 -23.49
N CYS A 216 -5.14 0.13 -23.92
CA CYS A 216 -4.98 1.38 -23.17
C CYS A 216 -6.31 2.15 -23.06
N GLY A 217 -7.09 2.19 -24.14
CA GLY A 217 -8.42 2.79 -24.19
C GLY A 217 -9.41 2.07 -23.28
N PHE A 218 -9.41 0.73 -23.33
CA PHE A 218 -10.23 -0.13 -22.48
C PHE A 218 -9.95 0.09 -20.98
N LEU A 219 -8.67 0.14 -20.60
CA LEU A 219 -8.29 0.39 -19.21
C LEU A 219 -8.75 1.77 -18.72
N GLY A 220 -8.59 2.80 -19.55
CA GLY A 220 -9.08 4.14 -19.23
C GLY A 220 -10.62 4.20 -19.12
N TYR A 221 -11.32 3.44 -19.97
CA TYR A 221 -12.78 3.32 -19.90
C TYR A 221 -13.24 2.69 -18.58
N ILE A 222 -12.68 1.53 -18.21
CA ILE A 222 -13.03 0.84 -16.96
C ILE A 222 -12.75 1.75 -15.76
N GLU A 223 -11.58 2.37 -15.72
CA GLU A 223 -11.20 3.27 -14.62
C GLU A 223 -12.18 4.42 -14.46
N THR A 224 -12.63 5.02 -15.57
CA THR A 224 -13.64 6.08 -15.55
C THR A 224 -14.98 5.57 -15.02
N GLN A 225 -15.45 4.39 -15.46
CA GLN A 225 -16.72 3.82 -15.01
C GLN A 225 -16.72 3.51 -13.50
N VAL A 226 -15.64 2.88 -13.00
CA VAL A 226 -15.54 2.57 -11.57
C VAL A 226 -15.36 3.84 -10.73
N ARG A 227 -14.59 4.82 -11.21
CA ARG A 227 -14.39 6.09 -10.51
C ARG A 227 -15.69 6.87 -10.38
N GLN A 228 -16.57 6.83 -11.40
CA GLN A 228 -17.90 7.44 -11.34
C GLN A 228 -18.78 6.81 -10.27
N GLU A 229 -18.67 5.50 -10.03
CA GLU A 229 -19.42 4.83 -8.96
C GLU A 229 -18.90 5.21 -7.56
N ASN A 230 -17.59 5.48 -7.41
CA ASN A 230 -16.95 5.95 -6.18
C ASN A 230 -17.19 5.06 -4.94
N LYS A 231 -17.25 3.74 -5.12
CA LYS A 231 -17.48 2.76 -4.03
C LYS A 231 -16.32 1.82 -3.75
N GLU A 232 -15.36 1.68 -4.68
CA GLU A 232 -14.40 0.57 -4.68
C GLU A 232 -12.95 1.06 -4.87
N GLU A 233 -12.40 1.72 -3.83
CA GLU A 233 -11.04 2.29 -3.86
C GLU A 233 -9.97 1.22 -4.10
N HIS A 234 -10.15 0.00 -3.57
CA HIS A 234 -9.19 -1.09 -3.75
C HIS A 234 -9.08 -1.55 -5.21
N PHE A 235 -10.21 -1.66 -5.92
CA PHE A 235 -10.19 -2.01 -7.34
C PHE A 235 -9.57 -0.89 -8.18
N LEU A 236 -9.91 0.36 -7.88
CA LEU A 236 -9.32 1.52 -8.54
C LEU A 236 -7.80 1.58 -8.36
N ASN A 237 -7.28 1.30 -7.16
CA ASN A 237 -5.84 1.27 -6.90
C ASN A 237 -5.14 0.19 -7.74
N CYS A 238 -5.78 -0.98 -7.90
CA CYS A 238 -5.31 -2.04 -8.78
C CYS A 238 -5.23 -1.56 -10.24
N LEU A 239 -6.32 -1.00 -10.77
CA LEU A 239 -6.38 -0.48 -12.13
C LEU A 239 -5.37 0.65 -12.38
N VAL A 240 -5.26 1.62 -11.47
CA VAL A 240 -4.32 2.76 -11.59
C VAL A 240 -2.89 2.25 -11.68
N THR A 241 -2.53 1.20 -10.94
CA THR A 241 -1.20 0.59 -11.00
C THR A 241 -0.91 -0.01 -12.37
N VAL A 242 -1.89 -0.66 -13.00
CA VAL A 242 -1.76 -1.20 -14.37
C VAL A 242 -1.70 -0.07 -15.39
N ILE A 243 -2.62 0.90 -15.30
CA ILE A 243 -2.71 2.06 -16.20
C ILE A 243 -1.40 2.88 -16.20
N ASN A 244 -0.81 3.13 -15.03
CA ASN A 244 0.43 3.91 -14.95
C ASN A 244 1.62 3.25 -15.65
N SER A 245 1.52 1.97 -16.02
CA SER A 245 2.54 1.26 -16.80
C SER A 245 2.31 1.21 -18.31
N THR A 246 1.22 1.80 -18.82
CA THR A 246 0.92 1.75 -20.27
C THR A 246 1.71 2.79 -21.07
N HIS A 247 2.20 3.85 -20.42
CA HIS A 247 2.91 4.97 -21.07
C HIS A 247 2.11 5.70 -22.18
N VAL A 248 0.82 5.38 -22.33
CA VAL A 248 -0.11 5.99 -23.28
C VAL A 248 -1.41 6.28 -22.55
N ARG A 249 -1.86 7.54 -22.57
CA ARG A 249 -3.14 7.94 -21.97
C ARG A 249 -4.31 7.55 -22.88
N SER A 250 -5.48 7.36 -22.30
CA SER A 250 -6.69 7.01 -23.08
C SER A 250 -7.06 8.05 -24.15
N GLN A 251 -6.73 9.33 -23.92
CA GLN A 251 -6.98 10.42 -24.86
C GLN A 251 -5.86 10.64 -25.88
N ASP A 252 -4.73 9.95 -25.73
CA ASP A 252 -3.56 10.10 -26.59
C ASP A 252 -3.51 8.98 -27.65
N ASP A 253 -2.79 9.22 -28.75
CA ASP A 253 -2.38 8.23 -29.76
C ASP A 253 -0.92 7.83 -29.49
N LEU A 254 -0.39 6.88 -30.24
CA LEU A 254 1.02 6.49 -30.20
C LEU A 254 1.95 7.66 -30.60
N PRO A 255 3.21 7.64 -30.14
CA PRO A 255 4.13 8.75 -30.37
C PRO A 255 4.59 8.88 -31.83
N GLU A 256 4.74 10.13 -32.26
CA GLU A 256 5.47 10.55 -33.47
C GLU A 256 5.12 9.76 -34.75
N GLN A 257 6.07 9.02 -35.32
CA GLN A 257 5.92 8.29 -36.58
C GLN A 257 5.04 7.04 -36.45
N LEU A 258 4.69 6.64 -35.22
CA LEU A 258 3.88 5.45 -34.93
C LEU A 258 2.38 5.77 -34.80
N LYS A 259 1.98 7.03 -35.00
CA LYS A 259 0.58 7.48 -34.93
C LYS A 259 -0.34 6.64 -35.81
N THR A 260 -1.54 6.44 -35.29
CA THR A 260 -2.61 5.69 -35.95
C THR A 260 -3.77 6.59 -36.40
N GLU A 261 -3.66 7.90 -36.13
CA GLU A 261 -4.65 8.97 -36.43
C GLU A 261 -5.89 8.95 -35.52
N ASN A 262 -6.00 7.96 -34.63
CA ASN A 262 -7.05 7.88 -33.62
C ASN A 262 -6.42 7.65 -32.24
N ASN A 263 -7.01 8.25 -31.20
CA ASN A 263 -6.56 8.00 -29.84
C ASN A 263 -6.98 6.62 -29.33
N ALA A 264 -6.37 6.19 -28.24
CA ALA A 264 -6.63 4.90 -27.60
C ALA A 264 -8.14 4.67 -27.30
N ARG A 265 -8.82 5.72 -26.82
CA ARG A 265 -10.26 5.68 -26.53
C ARG A 265 -11.10 5.43 -27.78
N ALA A 266 -10.86 6.12 -28.89
CA ALA A 266 -11.59 5.95 -30.13
C ALA A 266 -11.43 4.52 -30.70
N TRP A 267 -10.22 3.96 -30.62
CA TRP A 267 -9.98 2.57 -31.01
C TRP A 267 -10.74 1.56 -30.14
N PHE A 268 -10.83 1.81 -28.83
CA PHE A 268 -11.64 0.97 -27.95
C PHE A 268 -13.14 1.15 -28.22
N GLU A 269 -13.64 2.37 -28.41
CA GLU A 269 -15.05 2.65 -28.71
C GLU A 269 -15.51 1.93 -29.98
N ALA A 270 -14.65 1.82 -31.00
CA ALA A 270 -14.92 1.02 -32.18
C ALA A 270 -15.15 -0.47 -31.85
N VAL A 271 -14.33 -1.06 -30.98
CA VAL A 271 -14.48 -2.46 -30.53
C VAL A 271 -15.73 -2.63 -29.66
N GLN A 272 -16.01 -1.66 -28.79
CA GLN A 272 -17.22 -1.67 -27.95
C GLN A 272 -18.48 -1.68 -28.81
N ASN A 273 -18.54 -0.88 -29.87
CA ASN A 273 -19.65 -0.85 -30.82
C ASN A 273 -19.77 -2.15 -31.63
N GLN A 274 -18.65 -2.82 -31.91
CA GLN A 274 -18.63 -4.10 -32.62
C GLN A 274 -19.09 -5.27 -31.73
N TYR A 275 -18.78 -5.23 -30.42
CA TYR A 275 -19.07 -6.31 -29.47
C TYR A 275 -19.84 -5.80 -28.23
N PRO A 276 -21.07 -5.28 -28.39
CA PRO A 276 -21.84 -4.67 -27.31
C PRO A 276 -22.18 -5.67 -26.20
N LEU A 277 -22.38 -6.95 -26.53
CA LEU A 277 -22.68 -8.01 -25.55
C LEU A 277 -21.57 -8.23 -24.51
N ILE A 278 -20.35 -7.78 -24.80
CA ILE A 278 -19.22 -7.87 -23.88
C ILE A 278 -18.99 -6.52 -23.20
N PHE A 279 -18.90 -5.45 -23.99
CA PHE A 279 -18.42 -4.15 -23.52
C PHE A 279 -19.50 -3.12 -23.17
N ALA A 280 -20.78 -3.40 -23.44
CA ALA A 280 -21.91 -2.52 -23.14
C ALA A 280 -22.93 -3.19 -22.21
N ASN A 281 -22.46 -4.04 -21.29
CA ASN A 281 -23.30 -4.73 -20.32
C ASN A 281 -23.86 -3.77 -19.26
N SER A 282 -25.16 -3.90 -18.98
CA SER A 282 -25.80 -3.24 -17.84
C SER A 282 -25.67 -4.08 -16.56
N GLU A 283 -26.03 -3.48 -15.41
CA GLU A 283 -26.12 -4.20 -14.14
C GLU A 283 -27.11 -5.38 -14.20
N HIS A 284 -28.19 -5.25 -14.98
CA HIS A 284 -29.15 -6.33 -15.14
C HIS A 284 -28.58 -7.49 -15.97
N ASP A 285 -27.81 -7.16 -17.03
CA ASP A 285 -27.21 -8.16 -17.91
C ASP A 285 -26.16 -8.98 -17.17
N ILE A 286 -25.32 -8.33 -16.34
CA ILE A 286 -24.30 -9.05 -15.56
C ILE A 286 -24.95 -9.97 -14.51
N LEU A 287 -26.00 -9.51 -13.82
CA LEU A 287 -26.71 -10.34 -12.84
C LEU A 287 -27.33 -11.58 -13.48
N ASN A 288 -27.95 -11.43 -14.65
CA ASN A 288 -28.54 -12.55 -15.39
C ASN A 288 -27.47 -13.52 -15.90
N THR A 289 -26.33 -12.99 -16.34
CA THR A 289 -25.17 -13.77 -16.79
C THR A 289 -24.59 -14.59 -15.64
N GLU A 290 -24.31 -13.97 -14.50
CA GLU A 290 -23.83 -14.65 -13.28
C GLU A 290 -24.80 -15.74 -12.83
N ARG A 291 -26.11 -15.46 -12.87
CA ARG A 291 -27.15 -16.47 -12.58
C ARG A 291 -27.08 -17.66 -13.53
N SER A 292 -26.94 -17.42 -14.83
CA SER A 292 -26.86 -18.50 -15.83
C SER A 292 -25.61 -19.35 -15.62
N ILE A 293 -24.46 -18.74 -15.38
CA ILE A 293 -23.20 -19.45 -15.12
C ILE A 293 -23.33 -20.28 -13.83
N PHE A 294 -23.89 -19.72 -12.77
CA PHE A 294 -24.19 -20.45 -11.55
C PHE A 294 -25.05 -21.69 -11.82
N GLN A 295 -26.17 -21.53 -12.55
CA GLN A 295 -27.07 -22.64 -12.86
C GLN A 295 -26.38 -23.75 -13.67
N GLN A 296 -25.54 -23.37 -14.64
CA GLN A 296 -24.74 -24.32 -15.42
C GLN A 296 -23.75 -25.08 -14.53
N ALA A 297 -23.05 -24.36 -13.64
CA ALA A 297 -22.11 -24.96 -12.69
C ALA A 297 -22.82 -25.95 -11.73
N MET A 298 -24.00 -25.57 -11.22
CA MET A 298 -24.81 -26.45 -10.37
C MET A 298 -25.31 -27.69 -11.11
N THR A 299 -25.73 -27.53 -12.37
CA THR A 299 -26.16 -28.66 -13.20
C THR A 299 -25.01 -29.66 -13.41
N PHE A 300 -23.78 -29.17 -13.59
CA PHE A 300 -22.60 -30.01 -13.68
C PHE A 300 -22.30 -30.72 -12.35
N LEU A 301 -22.25 -29.99 -11.24
CA LEU A 301 -21.91 -30.53 -9.92
C LEU A 301 -22.92 -31.58 -9.42
N LEU A 302 -24.20 -31.45 -9.79
CA LEU A 302 -25.28 -32.30 -9.30
C LEU A 302 -25.70 -33.39 -10.30
N HIS A 303 -24.94 -33.60 -11.38
CA HIS A 303 -25.31 -34.57 -12.40
C HIS A 303 -25.26 -36.02 -11.87
N ALA A 304 -26.31 -36.80 -12.11
CA ALA A 304 -26.62 -38.06 -11.42
C ALA A 304 -25.75 -39.30 -11.82
N ASN A 305 -24.71 -39.15 -12.63
CA ASN A 305 -24.02 -40.27 -13.29
C ASN A 305 -22.66 -40.69 -12.69
N LEU A 306 -22.38 -40.36 -11.44
CA LEU A 306 -21.10 -40.72 -10.80
C LEU A 306 -21.24 -42.00 -9.98
N SER A 307 -21.10 -43.15 -10.64
CA SER A 307 -21.27 -44.49 -10.06
C SER A 307 -20.17 -44.92 -9.08
N GLN A 308 -19.08 -44.15 -8.95
CA GLN A 308 -18.06 -44.31 -7.91
C GLN A 308 -17.56 -42.93 -7.46
N GLN A 309 -18.15 -42.38 -6.39
CA GLN A 309 -17.73 -41.11 -5.81
C GLN A 309 -16.67 -41.33 -4.73
N THR A 310 -15.51 -40.71 -4.91
CA THR A 310 -14.52 -40.56 -3.83
C THR A 310 -15.11 -39.77 -2.65
N GLU A 311 -14.48 -39.85 -1.47
CA GLU A 311 -14.91 -39.06 -0.31
C GLU A 311 -14.94 -37.55 -0.61
N MET A 312 -13.90 -37.04 -1.27
CA MET A 312 -13.85 -35.66 -1.75
C MET A 312 -15.00 -35.30 -2.69
N GLN A 313 -15.31 -36.15 -3.67
CA GLN A 313 -16.42 -35.90 -4.61
C GLN A 313 -17.77 -35.89 -3.88
N ARG A 314 -17.96 -36.75 -2.87
CA ARG A 314 -19.17 -36.75 -2.03
C ARG A 314 -19.33 -35.44 -1.27
N LYS A 315 -18.23 -34.94 -0.68
CA LYS A 315 -18.19 -33.65 0.04
C LYS A 315 -18.46 -32.47 -0.88
N ILE A 316 -17.89 -32.46 -2.08
CA ILE A 316 -18.19 -31.46 -3.11
C ILE A 316 -19.68 -31.45 -3.48
N ILE A 317 -20.29 -32.63 -3.67
CA ILE A 317 -21.72 -32.75 -4.01
C ILE A 317 -22.59 -32.29 -2.83
N GLN A 318 -22.24 -32.62 -1.59
CA GLN A 318 -22.95 -32.16 -0.40
C GLN A 318 -22.87 -30.63 -0.24
N ALA A 319 -21.70 -30.03 -0.47
CA ALA A 319 -21.53 -28.58 -0.51
C ALA A 319 -22.38 -27.94 -1.61
N ALA A 320 -22.40 -28.53 -2.81
CA ALA A 320 -23.22 -28.09 -3.94
C ALA A 320 -24.73 -28.16 -3.62
N GLN A 321 -25.21 -29.26 -3.03
CA GLN A 321 -26.61 -29.39 -2.61
C GLN A 321 -26.99 -28.32 -1.57
N THR A 322 -26.11 -28.06 -0.61
CA THR A 322 -26.33 -27.02 0.40
C THR A 322 -26.42 -25.63 -0.23
N LEU A 323 -25.57 -25.36 -1.22
CA LEU A 323 -25.59 -24.12 -2.00
C LEU A 323 -26.91 -23.95 -2.77
N GLN A 324 -27.41 -25.03 -3.39
CA GLN A 324 -28.69 -25.00 -4.10
C GLN A 324 -29.85 -24.67 -3.15
N VAL A 325 -29.92 -25.33 -1.99
CA VAL A 325 -30.97 -25.09 -0.99
C VAL A 325 -30.94 -23.64 -0.49
N GLU A 326 -29.76 -23.05 -0.32
CA GLU A 326 -29.61 -21.64 0.06
C GLU A 326 -30.26 -20.70 -0.94
N ILE A 327 -29.92 -20.88 -2.22
CA ILE A 327 -30.38 -20.04 -3.33
C ILE A 327 -31.89 -20.18 -3.51
N GLU A 328 -32.41 -21.39 -3.46
CA GLU A 328 -33.85 -21.66 -3.54
C GLU A 328 -34.58 -21.01 -2.35
N GLY A 329 -34.03 -21.14 -1.14
CA GLY A 329 -34.58 -20.49 0.05
C GLY A 329 -34.58 -18.96 -0.05
N LYS A 330 -33.50 -18.36 -0.55
CA LYS A 330 -33.42 -16.90 -0.78
C LYS A 330 -34.41 -16.45 -1.84
N ALA A 331 -34.55 -17.20 -2.93
CA ALA A 331 -35.51 -16.91 -3.99
C ALA A 331 -36.96 -16.97 -3.46
N GLN A 332 -37.30 -17.98 -2.66
CA GLN A 332 -38.62 -18.11 -2.03
C GLN A 332 -38.93 -16.95 -1.07
N ARG A 333 -37.92 -16.44 -0.36
CA ARG A 333 -38.06 -15.28 0.55
C ARG A 333 -37.95 -13.93 -0.16
N ASN A 334 -37.77 -13.91 -1.48
CA ASN A 334 -37.52 -12.71 -2.28
C ASN A 334 -36.33 -11.88 -1.75
N GLU A 335 -35.29 -12.55 -1.27
CA GLU A 335 -34.04 -11.94 -0.84
C GLU A 335 -33.12 -11.69 -2.05
N ALA A 336 -32.30 -10.63 -1.98
CA ALA A 336 -31.27 -10.39 -2.99
C ALA A 336 -30.22 -11.52 -2.97
N ILE A 337 -29.85 -11.98 -4.16
CA ILE A 337 -28.90 -13.09 -4.35
C ILE A 337 -27.65 -12.57 -5.04
N ASP A 338 -26.51 -12.72 -4.37
CA ASP A 338 -25.20 -12.37 -4.93
C ASP A 338 -24.66 -13.49 -5.82
N PHE A 339 -25.19 -13.62 -7.04
CA PHE A 339 -24.80 -14.69 -7.97
C PHE A 339 -23.30 -14.68 -8.30
N HIS A 340 -22.61 -13.54 -8.26
CA HIS A 340 -21.15 -13.46 -8.36
C HIS A 340 -20.47 -14.37 -7.33
N PHE A 341 -20.79 -14.17 -6.05
CA PHE A 341 -20.18 -14.91 -4.95
C PHE A 341 -20.48 -16.41 -5.05
N TYR A 342 -21.74 -16.78 -5.30
CA TYR A 342 -22.14 -18.19 -5.42
C TYR A 342 -21.53 -18.89 -6.64
N THR A 343 -21.38 -18.17 -7.76
CA THR A 343 -20.70 -18.68 -8.95
C THR A 343 -19.24 -19.01 -8.65
N ARG A 344 -18.56 -18.17 -7.86
CA ARG A 344 -17.17 -18.42 -7.46
C ARG A 344 -17.02 -19.64 -6.56
N ILE A 345 -17.93 -19.85 -5.61
CA ILE A 345 -17.96 -21.10 -4.81
C ILE A 345 -18.11 -22.30 -5.74
N ALA A 346 -19.13 -22.30 -6.61
CA ALA A 346 -19.40 -23.40 -7.52
C ALA A 346 -18.20 -23.68 -8.45
N THR A 347 -17.54 -22.62 -8.95
CA THR A 347 -16.37 -22.76 -9.83
C THR A 347 -15.17 -23.36 -9.08
N ASN A 348 -14.90 -22.93 -7.85
CA ASN A 348 -13.82 -23.52 -7.04
C ASN A 348 -14.12 -24.99 -6.68
N LEU A 349 -15.39 -25.35 -6.43
CA LEU A 349 -15.81 -26.74 -6.25
C LEU A 349 -15.55 -27.57 -7.51
N ILE A 350 -15.89 -27.05 -8.70
CA ILE A 350 -15.60 -27.69 -9.99
C ILE A 350 -14.10 -27.86 -10.22
N ASN A 351 -13.29 -26.86 -9.86
CA ASN A 351 -11.83 -26.94 -10.01
C ASN A 351 -11.23 -28.05 -9.14
N VAL A 352 -11.63 -28.14 -7.87
CA VAL A 352 -11.20 -29.24 -6.99
C VAL A 352 -11.76 -30.59 -7.46
N TYR A 353 -12.98 -30.61 -7.99
CA TYR A 353 -13.59 -31.81 -8.56
C TYR A 353 -12.78 -32.35 -9.75
N ASN A 354 -12.40 -31.48 -10.69
CA ASN A 354 -11.63 -31.84 -11.89
C ASN A 354 -10.14 -32.08 -11.60
N ASN A 355 -9.59 -31.38 -10.62
CA ASN A 355 -8.20 -31.49 -10.19
C ASN A 355 -8.11 -31.52 -8.64
N PRO A 356 -8.15 -32.71 -8.03
CA PRO A 356 -8.03 -32.88 -6.58
C PRO A 356 -6.75 -32.30 -5.94
N GLY A 357 -5.73 -31.95 -6.73
CA GLY A 357 -4.50 -31.30 -6.25
C GLY A 357 -4.51 -29.77 -6.32
N ASP A 358 -5.62 -29.12 -6.69
CA ASP A 358 -5.69 -27.66 -6.80
C ASP A 358 -5.77 -26.99 -5.41
N MET A 359 -4.59 -26.79 -4.80
CA MET A 359 -4.44 -26.12 -3.52
C MET A 359 -4.98 -24.67 -3.52
N ARG A 360 -4.95 -24.00 -4.67
CA ARG A 360 -5.43 -22.61 -4.77
C ARG A 360 -6.95 -22.57 -4.70
N ALA A 361 -7.64 -23.43 -5.44
CA ALA A 361 -9.09 -23.56 -5.35
C ALA A 361 -9.52 -24.03 -3.94
N ALA A 362 -8.83 -25.00 -3.36
CA ALA A 362 -9.10 -25.50 -2.01
C ALA A 362 -8.94 -24.41 -0.93
N LYS A 363 -7.86 -23.62 -0.99
CA LYS A 363 -7.65 -22.48 -0.08
C LYS A 363 -8.76 -21.44 -0.21
N ARG A 364 -9.18 -21.11 -1.44
CA ARG A 364 -10.27 -20.16 -1.68
C ARG A 364 -11.59 -20.64 -1.10
N LEU A 365 -11.89 -21.94 -1.16
CA LEU A 365 -13.06 -22.52 -0.51
C LEU A 365 -12.99 -22.34 1.01
N GLY A 366 -11.82 -22.56 1.63
CA GLY A 366 -11.57 -22.28 3.05
C GLY A 366 -11.80 -20.81 3.44
N ASP A 367 -11.23 -19.88 2.66
CA ASP A 367 -11.40 -18.44 2.89
C ASP A 367 -12.90 -18.02 2.79
N MET A 368 -13.65 -18.64 1.87
CA MET A 368 -15.11 -18.46 1.73
C MET A 368 -15.89 -19.12 2.87
N ALA A 369 -15.41 -20.24 3.41
CA ALA A 369 -16.00 -20.96 4.54
C ALA A 369 -15.87 -20.18 5.88
N ASP A 370 -14.70 -19.57 6.11
CA ASP A 370 -14.45 -18.67 7.23
C ASP A 370 -15.41 -17.47 7.19
N TYR A 371 -15.65 -16.92 5.99
CA TYR A 371 -16.64 -15.85 5.80
C TYR A 371 -18.09 -16.31 6.08
N ALA A 372 -18.48 -17.49 5.59
CA ALA A 372 -19.84 -18.04 5.78
C ALA A 372 -20.24 -18.21 7.26
N THR A 373 -19.26 -18.43 8.15
CA THR A 373 -19.48 -18.59 9.60
C THR A 373 -19.42 -17.27 10.39
N GLY A 374 -19.00 -16.17 9.75
CA GLY A 374 -18.69 -14.92 10.45
C GLY A 374 -17.46 -15.02 11.36
N ALA A 375 -16.64 -16.07 11.21
CA ALA A 375 -15.41 -16.22 11.97
C ALA A 375 -14.30 -15.36 11.36
N ALA A 376 -13.57 -14.62 12.20
CA ALA A 376 -12.36 -13.95 11.76
C ALA A 376 -11.35 -15.00 11.28
N SER A 377 -10.76 -14.75 10.10
CA SER A 377 -9.82 -15.61 9.37
C SER A 377 -8.87 -16.39 10.29
N LEU A 378 -8.53 -17.62 9.91
CA LEU A 378 -7.54 -18.48 10.60
C LEU A 378 -6.21 -17.77 10.97
N SER A 379 -5.78 -16.77 10.19
CA SER A 379 -4.61 -15.93 10.52
C SER A 379 -4.77 -15.04 11.76
N LYS A 380 -6.02 -14.68 12.11
CA LYS A 380 -6.38 -13.98 13.36
C LYS A 380 -6.70 -14.94 14.50
N LYS A 381 -7.00 -16.22 14.25
CA LYS A 381 -7.17 -17.23 15.31
C LYS A 381 -5.89 -17.47 16.09
N VAL A 382 -4.70 -17.29 15.50
CA VAL A 382 -3.43 -17.45 16.24
C VAL A 382 -3.18 -16.30 17.21
N LEU A 383 -3.53 -15.05 16.86
CA LEU A 383 -3.39 -13.90 17.75
C LEU A 383 -4.58 -13.75 18.72
N GLY A 384 -5.78 -14.13 18.28
CA GLY A 384 -7.01 -14.15 19.07
C GLY A 384 -7.04 -15.28 20.09
N SER A 385 -6.51 -16.47 19.77
CA SER A 385 -6.31 -17.53 20.77
C SER A 385 -5.24 -17.14 21.78
N LEU A 386 -4.19 -16.40 21.39
CA LEU A 386 -3.24 -15.83 22.34
C LEU A 386 -3.90 -14.82 23.29
N LEU A 387 -4.78 -13.97 22.78
CA LEU A 387 -5.55 -12.99 23.58
C LEU A 387 -6.64 -13.64 24.45
N VAL A 388 -7.26 -14.73 23.98
CA VAL A 388 -8.22 -15.52 24.77
C VAL A 388 -7.49 -16.31 25.86
N VAL A 389 -6.28 -16.82 25.60
CA VAL A 389 -5.44 -17.47 26.62
C VAL A 389 -4.93 -16.44 27.64
N VAL A 390 -4.52 -15.25 27.22
CA VAL A 390 -4.16 -14.14 28.13
C VAL A 390 -5.40 -13.64 28.90
N GLY A 391 -6.57 -13.60 28.26
CA GLY A 391 -7.84 -13.23 28.88
C GLY A 391 -8.38 -14.27 29.86
N THR A 392 -8.25 -15.57 29.58
CA THR A 392 -8.60 -16.66 30.51
C THR A 392 -7.58 -16.82 31.63
N LEU A 393 -6.30 -16.52 31.39
CA LEU A 393 -5.31 -16.36 32.47
C LEU A 393 -5.65 -15.18 33.38
N LEU A 394 -6.10 -14.04 32.83
CA LEU A 394 -6.53 -12.89 33.63
C LEU A 394 -7.85 -13.15 34.38
N ILE A 395 -8.80 -13.89 33.81
CA ILE A 395 -10.03 -14.30 34.48
C ILE A 395 -9.74 -15.35 35.57
N GLY A 396 -8.82 -16.30 35.31
CA GLY A 396 -8.38 -17.30 36.27
C GLY A 396 -7.58 -16.71 37.44
N VAL A 397 -6.74 -15.71 37.18
CA VAL A 397 -6.04 -14.95 38.23
C VAL A 397 -7.02 -14.04 38.98
N SER A 398 -8.06 -13.51 38.33
CA SER A 398 -9.09 -12.67 38.97
C SER A 398 -10.04 -13.48 39.86
N THR A 399 -10.43 -14.70 39.46
CA THR A 399 -11.22 -15.61 40.32
C THR A 399 -10.38 -16.19 41.46
N ALA A 400 -9.11 -16.53 41.22
CA ALA A 400 -8.19 -16.92 42.30
C ALA A 400 -7.96 -15.76 43.28
N ALA A 401 -7.77 -14.53 42.79
CA ALA A 401 -7.63 -13.34 43.63
C ALA A 401 -8.91 -13.01 44.41
N PHE A 402 -10.09 -13.17 43.80
CA PHE A 402 -11.38 -13.00 44.45
C PHE A 402 -11.60 -14.03 45.57
N VAL A 403 -11.27 -15.30 45.33
CA VAL A 403 -11.35 -16.37 46.35
C VAL A 403 -10.30 -16.16 47.46
N THR A 404 -9.09 -15.68 47.15
CA THR A 404 -8.09 -15.38 48.19
C THR A 404 -8.39 -14.10 48.98
N SER A 405 -9.11 -13.13 48.40
CA SER A 405 -9.48 -11.87 49.08
C SER A 405 -10.68 -11.98 50.01
N LEU A 406 -11.42 -13.10 49.96
CA LEU A 406 -12.38 -13.47 51.01
C LEU A 406 -11.70 -14.07 52.25
N GLY A 407 -10.38 -14.29 52.20
CA GLY A 407 -9.59 -14.87 53.28
C GLY A 407 -8.71 -13.91 54.09
N SER A 408 -8.56 -12.64 53.69
CA SER A 408 -7.72 -11.71 54.45
C SER A 408 -8.06 -10.25 54.17
N SER A 409 -8.38 -9.54 55.24
CA SER A 409 -8.61 -8.11 55.35
C SER A 409 -7.43 -7.27 54.84
N ALA A 410 -7.68 -6.39 53.87
CA ALA A 410 -7.31 -4.97 53.85
C ALA A 410 -7.04 -4.41 52.43
N LEU A 411 -7.72 -3.30 52.13
CA LEU A 411 -7.32 -2.15 51.30
C LEU A 411 -6.88 -2.30 49.82
N LEU A 412 -6.67 -3.49 49.27
CA LEU A 412 -6.39 -3.69 47.83
C LEU A 412 -7.64 -3.92 46.96
N SER A 413 -8.83 -4.08 47.55
CA SER A 413 -10.08 -4.37 46.83
C SER A 413 -10.63 -3.19 46.01
N ALA A 414 -10.27 -1.96 46.37
CA ALA A 414 -10.74 -0.75 45.69
C ALA A 414 -10.10 -0.57 44.29
N TRP A 415 -8.83 -0.98 44.13
CA TRP A 415 -8.13 -0.89 42.84
C TRP A 415 -8.59 -2.00 41.87
N GLY A 416 -8.88 -3.19 42.38
CA GLY A 416 -9.41 -4.30 41.57
C GLY A 416 -10.81 -4.02 41.00
N LEU A 417 -11.68 -3.36 41.79
CA LEU A 417 -13.00 -2.95 41.32
C LEU A 417 -12.93 -1.81 40.29
N ALA A 418 -12.02 -0.85 40.46
CA ALA A 418 -11.86 0.26 39.50
C ALA A 418 -11.32 -0.20 38.14
N ILE A 419 -10.37 -1.16 38.12
CA ILE A 419 -9.84 -1.76 36.88
C ILE A 419 -10.91 -2.65 36.21
N GLY A 420 -11.69 -3.39 37.01
CA GLY A 420 -12.79 -4.20 36.51
C GLY A 420 -13.91 -3.38 35.84
N LEU A 421 -14.27 -2.24 36.43
CA LEU A 421 -15.30 -1.35 35.88
C LEU A 421 -14.84 -0.57 34.64
N SER A 422 -13.58 -0.16 34.57
CA SER A 422 -13.03 0.55 33.39
C SER A 422 -12.87 -0.37 32.17
N LEU A 423 -12.56 -1.66 32.37
CA LEU A 423 -12.55 -2.66 31.30
C LEU A 423 -13.96 -2.97 30.76
N LEU A 424 -14.97 -2.92 31.62
CA LEU A 424 -16.38 -3.13 31.25
C LEU A 424 -16.94 -1.93 30.47
N GLN A 425 -16.53 -0.71 30.85
CA GLN A 425 -16.85 0.53 30.10
C GLN A 425 -16.20 0.55 28.71
N MET A 426 -14.99 -0.02 28.57
CA MET A 426 -14.29 -0.14 27.28
C MET A 426 -14.95 -1.18 26.35
N GLN A 427 -15.54 -2.24 26.90
CA GLN A 427 -16.35 -3.20 26.13
C GLN A 427 -17.69 -2.62 25.66
N ILE A 428 -18.34 -1.78 26.46
CA ILE A 428 -19.59 -1.11 26.06
C ILE A 428 -19.32 -0.02 25.01
N ALA A 429 -18.26 0.78 25.17
CA ALA A 429 -17.85 1.78 24.19
C ALA A 429 -17.35 1.14 22.87
N GLY A 430 -16.63 0.02 22.96
CA GLY A 430 -16.19 -0.77 21.79
C GLY A 430 -17.33 -1.52 21.09
N GLY A 431 -18.35 -1.97 21.83
CA GLY A 431 -19.53 -2.64 21.28
C GLY A 431 -20.45 -1.71 20.49
N ILE A 432 -20.49 -0.43 20.83
CA ILE A 432 -21.24 0.59 20.07
C ILE A 432 -20.50 0.97 18.77
N ALA A 433 -19.16 0.90 18.74
CA ALA A 433 -18.39 1.10 17.51
C ALA A 433 -18.58 -0.04 16.49
N PHE A 434 -18.87 -1.27 16.93
CA PHE A 434 -19.18 -2.40 16.06
C PHE A 434 -20.61 -2.40 15.50
N SER A 435 -21.53 -1.65 16.10
CA SER A 435 -22.92 -1.57 15.62
C SER A 435 -23.11 -0.55 14.49
N LEU A 436 -22.12 0.33 14.25
CA LEU A 436 -22.15 1.31 13.16
C LEU A 436 -21.59 0.77 11.83
N THR A 437 -20.84 -0.34 11.82
CA THR A 437 -20.44 -1.02 10.58
C THR A 437 -21.53 -1.95 10.02
N THR A 438 -22.58 -2.23 10.81
CA THR A 438 -23.76 -3.01 10.38
C THR A 438 -24.82 -2.21 9.62
N ALA A 439 -24.73 -0.88 9.57
CA ALA A 439 -25.77 -0.04 8.94
C ALA A 439 -25.62 0.12 7.41
N THR A 440 -24.49 -0.28 6.81
CA THR A 440 -24.28 -0.23 5.34
C THR A 440 -24.14 -1.61 4.68
N GLY A 441 -24.19 -2.71 5.45
CA GLY A 441 -23.95 -4.08 4.96
C GLY A 441 -25.11 -5.07 5.17
N ALA A 442 -26.29 -4.62 5.57
CA ALA A 442 -27.39 -5.49 6.00
C ALA A 442 -28.05 -6.34 4.88
N GLY A 443 -27.63 -6.23 3.61
CA GLY A 443 -28.21 -6.97 2.48
C GLY A 443 -27.51 -8.27 2.07
N LEU A 444 -26.30 -8.56 2.57
CA LEU A 444 -25.42 -9.58 1.96
C LEU A 444 -24.86 -10.63 2.94
N THR A 445 -25.52 -10.86 4.08
CA THR A 445 -25.08 -11.98 4.95
C THR A 445 -25.56 -13.30 4.35
N PHE A 446 -24.62 -14.25 4.17
CA PHE A 446 -24.79 -15.57 3.56
C PHE A 446 -26.17 -16.17 3.93
N TRP A 447 -26.52 -16.31 5.22
CA TRP A 447 -27.87 -16.77 5.61
C TRP A 447 -28.78 -15.87 6.46
N GLY A 448 -28.64 -14.53 6.49
CA GLY A 448 -29.47 -13.70 7.40
C GLY A 448 -29.37 -14.05 8.91
N SER A 449 -29.98 -13.29 9.82
CA SER A 449 -29.73 -13.42 11.28
C SER A 449 -30.56 -14.52 12.00
N SER A 450 -31.22 -15.44 11.29
CA SER A 450 -32.12 -16.42 11.92
C SER A 450 -31.39 -17.63 12.52
N LYS A 451 -31.87 -18.16 13.66
CA LYS A 451 -31.28 -19.33 14.35
C LYS A 451 -31.35 -20.65 13.55
N ILE A 452 -32.34 -20.81 12.68
CA ILE A 452 -32.48 -21.98 11.78
C ILE A 452 -31.32 -22.02 10.78
N ASN A 453 -30.88 -20.84 10.36
CA ASN A 453 -29.81 -20.67 9.38
C ASN A 453 -28.40 -20.88 9.99
N ALA A 454 -28.26 -20.91 11.32
CA ALA A 454 -26.97 -21.15 11.98
C ALA A 454 -26.46 -22.59 11.78
N GLY A 455 -27.35 -23.59 11.83
CA GLY A 455 -27.00 -24.99 11.60
C GLY A 455 -26.57 -25.27 10.17
N MET A 456 -27.29 -24.71 9.18
CA MET A 456 -26.93 -24.82 7.76
C MET A 456 -25.60 -24.11 7.44
N ARG A 457 -25.35 -22.93 8.04
CA ARG A 457 -24.05 -22.24 7.95
C ARG A 457 -22.89 -23.08 8.45
N GLN A 458 -23.07 -23.69 9.63
CA GLN A 458 -22.03 -24.49 10.25
C GLN A 458 -21.75 -25.77 9.43
N GLY A 459 -22.81 -26.43 8.93
CA GLY A 459 -22.68 -27.58 8.03
C GLY A 459 -21.99 -27.24 6.71
N PHE A 460 -22.40 -26.15 6.05
CA PHE A 460 -21.76 -25.71 4.81
C PHE A 460 -20.28 -25.36 4.97
N SER A 461 -19.95 -24.60 6.03
CA SER A 461 -18.56 -24.24 6.32
C SER A 461 -17.71 -25.46 6.68
N GLN A 462 -18.27 -26.41 7.42
CA GLN A 462 -17.62 -27.67 7.72
C GLN A 462 -17.31 -28.45 6.44
N GLU A 463 -18.27 -28.58 5.53
CA GLU A 463 -18.08 -29.26 4.24
C GLU A 463 -16.97 -28.60 3.39
N LEU A 464 -16.92 -27.25 3.34
CA LEU A 464 -15.86 -26.54 2.62
C LEU A 464 -14.47 -26.71 3.26
N ASN A 465 -14.39 -26.67 4.60
CA ASN A 465 -13.15 -26.89 5.33
C ASN A 465 -12.66 -28.34 5.19
N GLU A 466 -13.56 -29.32 5.21
CA GLU A 466 -13.23 -30.73 5.01
C GLU A 466 -12.69 -30.97 3.58
N VAL A 467 -13.25 -30.32 2.56
CA VAL A 467 -12.68 -30.35 1.20
C VAL A 467 -11.24 -29.80 1.20
N GLN A 468 -10.99 -28.68 1.89
CA GLN A 468 -9.65 -28.11 1.99
C GLN A 468 -8.67 -29.05 2.72
N GLU A 469 -9.08 -29.63 3.84
CA GLU A 469 -8.25 -30.52 4.65
C GLU A 469 -7.88 -31.80 3.89
N ILE A 470 -8.80 -32.38 3.11
CA ILE A 470 -8.52 -33.56 2.29
C ILE A 470 -7.47 -33.24 1.20
N VAL A 471 -7.56 -32.10 0.53
CA VAL A 471 -6.54 -31.67 -0.45
C VAL A 471 -5.16 -31.50 0.21
N GLN A 472 -5.11 -30.90 1.40
CA GLN A 472 -3.86 -30.70 2.13
C GLN A 472 -3.24 -32.02 2.62
N ALA A 473 -4.07 -32.97 3.07
CA ALA A 473 -3.64 -34.29 3.51
C ALA A 473 -3.11 -35.17 2.35
N ALA A 474 -3.69 -35.04 1.15
CA ALA A 474 -3.27 -35.82 -0.02
C ALA A 474 -1.88 -35.47 -0.57
N ILE A 475 -1.29 -34.35 -0.15
CA ILE A 475 0.01 -33.84 -0.62
C ILE A 475 1.12 -34.07 0.41
N THR A 476 0.77 -34.35 1.66
CA THR A 476 1.73 -34.62 2.75
C THR A 476 2.09 -36.10 2.88
N LEU A 477 1.46 -36.96 2.08
CA LEU A 477 1.79 -38.37 1.82
C LEU A 477 2.51 -38.48 0.47
#